data_AF-A0A6B0VSK5-F1
#
_entry.id   AF-A0A6B0VSK5-F1
#
_cell.length_a   1.000
_cell.length_b   1.000
_cell.length_c   1.000
_cell.angle_alpha   90.00
_cell.angle_beta   90.00
_cell.angle_gamma   90.00
#
_symmetry.space_group_name_H-M   'P 1'
#
loop_
_entity.id
_entity.type
_entity.pdbx_description
1 polymer ?
#
loop_
_entity_poly.entity_id
_entity_poly.type
_entity_poly.pdbx_seq_one_letter_code
_entity_poly.pdbx_strand_id
1 'polypeptide(L)'
;MSNPAVSERSTRSRDEIFDVLADDKRREILRIVRERSPTGITKTDLAYELAAVTADKSLVAVTDDEHRRALVECQHRSLPALIDANFLEETDGDRVATTDHWLFDDAELTVAINGQTNEFGTDLDALFEALSDSRRRTVLAVLANQYHPISTETLARDVAAREAGTTEREIGQDDLERVLASLVHVHLPVLTDAELVGHDAETDNVSYEGHPALRVSWLETESEAESETETETESDGDQSATGSSAADSTSEAVRTLHGREQIVTTGQSLCERAENELFMMFATTGLLEEGCFRRIEDALDRGVDVYVGSRDPRVREIVRERTPEVVVWEPELDWHNLPPNGASVGRLVFADRNAVLLGTLGTAADDSEYAETAILGEGIDTGLVGLMRQLIGARLDNLDLQSETVSEIPL
;
A
#
# COMPACT_ATOMS: atom_id res chain seq x y z
N MET A 1 -25.62 -22.55 25.22
CA MET A 1 -24.16 -22.67 25.03
C MET A 1 -23.85 -21.94 23.75
N SER A 2 -23.41 -20.70 23.87
CA SER A 2 -23.08 -19.85 22.73
C SER A 2 -21.80 -20.38 22.09
N ASN A 3 -21.86 -20.61 20.79
CA ASN A 3 -20.69 -20.93 19.98
C ASN A 3 -19.83 -19.64 19.94
N PRO A 4 -18.56 -19.65 20.37
CA PRO A 4 -17.70 -18.49 20.13
C PRO A 4 -17.67 -18.26 18.62
N ALA A 5 -18.04 -17.04 18.23
CA ALA A 5 -18.38 -16.68 16.86
C ALA A 5 -17.21 -16.97 15.92
N VAL A 6 -17.50 -17.35 14.68
CA VAL A 6 -16.51 -17.70 13.65
C VAL A 6 -15.40 -16.63 13.52
N SER A 7 -15.75 -15.36 13.76
CA SER A 7 -14.83 -14.21 13.82
C SER A 7 -13.72 -14.35 14.87
N GLU A 8 -14.00 -14.87 16.08
CA GLU A 8 -12.96 -15.10 17.10
C GLU A 8 -11.96 -16.19 16.68
N ARG A 9 -12.40 -17.18 15.89
CA ARG A 9 -11.50 -18.22 15.34
C ARG A 9 -10.65 -17.68 14.19
N SER A 10 -11.20 -16.84 13.32
CA SER A 10 -10.47 -16.23 12.21
C SER A 10 -9.42 -15.22 12.69
N THR A 11 -9.74 -14.39 13.70
CA THR A 11 -8.79 -13.44 14.30
C THR A 11 -7.64 -14.16 14.99
N ARG A 12 -7.94 -15.20 15.78
CA ARG A 12 -6.92 -16.03 16.44
C ARG A 12 -6.05 -16.75 15.42
N SER A 13 -6.60 -17.16 14.28
CA SER A 13 -5.82 -17.73 13.19
C SER A 13 -4.83 -16.74 12.59
N ARG A 14 -5.19 -15.45 12.40
CA ARG A 14 -4.25 -14.44 11.88
C ARG A 14 -3.14 -14.08 12.88
N ASP A 15 -3.48 -13.95 14.15
CA ASP A 15 -2.50 -13.68 15.23
C ASP A 15 -1.42 -14.77 15.27
N GLU A 16 -1.86 -16.05 15.28
CA GLU A 16 -0.97 -17.21 15.28
C GLU A 16 -0.11 -17.27 14.00
N ILE A 17 -0.66 -16.90 12.83
CA ILE A 17 0.08 -16.87 11.57
C ILE A 17 1.18 -15.82 11.58
N PHE A 18 0.85 -14.57 11.94
CA PHE A 18 1.83 -13.50 11.96
C PHE A 18 2.90 -13.70 13.04
N ASP A 19 2.53 -14.23 14.22
CA ASP A 19 3.50 -14.64 15.23
C ASP A 19 4.50 -15.66 14.66
N VAL A 20 4.00 -16.64 13.89
CA VAL A 20 4.86 -17.67 13.29
C VAL A 20 5.77 -17.10 12.20
N LEU A 21 5.28 -16.13 11.43
CA LEU A 21 6.05 -15.45 10.40
C LEU A 21 7.04 -14.42 10.96
N ALA A 22 6.94 -14.00 12.21
CA ALA A 22 7.84 -13.01 12.81
C ALA A 22 9.30 -13.47 12.99
N ASP A 23 9.61 -14.76 12.84
CA ASP A 23 10.99 -15.26 12.93
C ASP A 23 11.56 -15.50 11.53
N ASP A 24 12.71 -14.87 11.26
CA ASP A 24 13.46 -15.00 10.01
C ASP A 24 13.71 -16.46 9.60
N LYS A 25 14.10 -17.34 10.54
CA LYS A 25 14.38 -18.75 10.27
C LYS A 25 13.12 -19.51 9.94
N ARG A 26 11.99 -19.21 10.59
CA ARG A 26 10.70 -19.83 10.27
C ARG A 26 10.28 -19.49 8.84
N ARG A 27 10.44 -18.23 8.41
CA ARG A 27 10.20 -17.82 7.01
C ARG A 27 11.16 -18.49 6.04
N GLU A 28 12.43 -18.60 6.40
CA GLU A 28 13.45 -19.23 5.56
C GLU A 28 13.23 -20.75 5.40
N ILE A 29 12.84 -21.44 6.48
CA ILE A 29 12.42 -22.84 6.42
C ILE A 29 11.21 -23.00 5.50
N LEU A 30 10.20 -22.13 5.62
CA LEU A 30 9.03 -22.15 4.73
C LEU A 30 9.45 -21.99 3.26
N ARG A 31 10.36 -21.05 2.97
CA ARG A 31 10.90 -20.84 1.62
C ARG A 31 11.58 -22.11 1.08
N ILE A 32 12.52 -22.68 1.84
CA ILE A 32 13.27 -23.89 1.45
C ILE A 32 12.35 -25.10 1.24
N VAL A 33 11.39 -25.32 2.14
CA VAL A 33 10.46 -26.46 2.06
C VAL A 33 9.49 -26.28 0.90
N ARG A 34 9.00 -25.06 0.64
CA ARG A 34 8.10 -24.75 -0.47
C ARG A 34 8.74 -25.00 -1.83
N GLU A 35 10.01 -24.62 -2.01
CA GLU A 35 10.76 -24.89 -3.25
C GLU A 35 10.91 -26.40 -3.56
N ARG A 36 10.77 -27.26 -2.55
CA ARG A 36 10.89 -28.72 -2.66
C ARG A 36 9.58 -29.47 -2.48
N SER A 37 8.48 -28.76 -2.26
CA SER A 37 7.16 -29.36 -2.16
C SER A 37 6.61 -29.66 -3.56
N PRO A 38 5.87 -30.77 -3.75
CA PRO A 38 5.32 -31.68 -2.73
C PRO A 38 6.26 -32.82 -2.31
N THR A 39 7.47 -32.95 -2.89
CA THR A 39 8.39 -34.06 -2.56
C THR A 39 8.97 -33.97 -1.14
N GLY A 40 8.91 -32.79 -0.53
CA GLY A 40 9.42 -32.49 0.80
C GLY A 40 10.95 -32.56 0.88
N ILE A 41 11.48 -32.26 2.06
CA ILE A 41 12.92 -32.25 2.36
C ILE A 41 13.16 -32.97 3.70
N THR A 42 14.28 -33.68 3.84
CA THR A 42 14.63 -34.29 5.14
C THR A 42 14.99 -33.22 6.17
N LYS A 43 14.72 -33.45 7.46
CA LYS A 43 15.12 -32.52 8.54
C LYS A 43 16.64 -32.26 8.53
N THR A 44 17.42 -33.28 8.17
CA THR A 44 18.88 -33.19 8.07
C THR A 44 19.32 -32.26 6.92
N ASP A 45 18.75 -32.42 5.73
CA ASP A 45 19.07 -31.57 4.57
C ASP A 45 18.56 -30.14 4.78
N LEU A 46 17.39 -29.98 5.39
CA LEU A 46 16.84 -28.68 5.77
C LEU A 46 17.78 -27.92 6.71
N ALA A 47 18.35 -28.60 7.70
CA ALA A 47 19.31 -27.99 8.61
C ALA A 47 20.60 -27.55 7.92
N TYR A 48 21.07 -28.26 6.88
CA TYR A 48 22.23 -27.84 6.08
C TYR A 48 21.93 -26.57 5.29
N GLU A 49 20.76 -26.53 4.66
CA GLU A 49 20.30 -25.40 3.85
C GLU A 49 20.07 -24.16 4.71
N LEU A 50 19.39 -24.31 5.85
CA LEU A 50 19.20 -23.23 6.80
C LEU A 50 20.56 -22.71 7.30
N ALA A 51 21.49 -23.60 7.68
CA ALA A 51 22.82 -23.19 8.13
C ALA A 51 23.64 -22.48 7.04
N ALA A 52 23.46 -22.85 5.77
CA ALA A 52 24.10 -22.20 4.63
C ALA A 52 23.53 -20.79 4.41
N VAL A 53 22.20 -20.66 4.39
CA VAL A 53 21.52 -19.39 4.14
C VAL A 53 21.72 -18.41 5.29
N THR A 54 21.52 -18.83 6.55
CA THR A 54 21.69 -17.95 7.71
C THR A 54 23.13 -17.45 7.88
N ALA A 55 24.12 -18.23 7.45
CA ALA A 55 25.53 -17.84 7.50
C ALA A 55 26.06 -17.21 6.20
N ASP A 56 25.17 -16.92 5.24
CA ASP A 56 25.46 -16.37 3.91
C ASP A 56 26.65 -17.06 3.22
N LYS A 57 26.57 -18.38 3.11
CA LYS A 57 27.65 -19.19 2.53
C LYS A 57 27.13 -20.39 1.75
N SER A 58 28.00 -20.95 0.93
CA SER A 58 27.69 -22.16 0.18
C SER A 58 27.50 -23.36 1.12
N LEU A 59 26.59 -24.27 0.75
CA LEU A 59 26.34 -25.55 1.43
C LEU A 59 27.61 -26.35 1.75
N VAL A 60 28.58 -26.35 0.84
CA VAL A 60 29.85 -27.09 0.99
C VAL A 60 30.74 -26.47 2.08
N ALA A 61 30.52 -25.21 2.43
CA ALA A 61 31.25 -24.48 3.47
C ALA A 61 30.56 -24.55 4.85
N VAL A 62 29.43 -25.27 4.98
CA VAL A 62 28.76 -25.53 6.26
C VAL A 62 29.54 -26.57 7.05
N THR A 63 29.88 -26.25 8.30
CA THR A 63 30.56 -27.18 9.20
C THR A 63 29.56 -28.10 9.91
N ASP A 64 30.00 -29.27 10.33
CA ASP A 64 29.19 -30.22 11.10
C ASP A 64 28.59 -29.59 12.38
N ASP A 65 29.30 -28.65 13.00
CA ASP A 65 28.82 -27.99 14.22
C ASP A 65 27.73 -26.94 13.93
N GLU A 66 27.81 -26.23 12.81
CA GLU A 66 26.73 -25.33 12.37
C GLU A 66 25.50 -26.11 11.94
N HIS A 67 25.69 -27.20 11.19
CA HIS A 67 24.62 -28.13 10.85
C HIS A 67 23.94 -28.69 12.10
N ARG A 68 24.71 -29.16 13.09
CA ARG A 68 24.15 -29.70 14.34
C ARG A 68 23.37 -28.65 15.13
N ARG A 69 23.83 -27.39 15.15
CA ARG A 69 23.11 -26.29 15.80
C ARG A 69 21.80 -25.98 15.08
N ALA A 70 21.84 -25.87 13.75
CA ALA A 70 20.64 -25.63 12.94
C ALA A 70 19.64 -26.78 13.07
N LEU A 71 20.10 -28.05 13.10
CA LEU A 71 19.24 -29.21 13.27
C LEU A 71 18.49 -29.19 14.61
N VAL A 72 19.19 -28.89 15.71
CA VAL A 72 18.58 -28.78 17.04
C VAL A 72 17.56 -27.64 17.08
N GLU A 73 17.88 -26.50 16.46
CA GLU A 73 16.97 -25.36 16.36
C GLU A 73 15.71 -25.72 15.54
N CYS A 74 15.88 -26.23 14.32
CA CYS A 74 14.78 -26.70 13.48
C CYS A 74 13.88 -27.68 14.23
N GLN A 75 14.47 -28.71 14.85
CA GLN A 75 13.71 -29.82 15.43
C GLN A 75 12.94 -29.44 16.70
N HIS A 76 13.49 -28.54 17.52
CA HIS A 76 12.92 -28.23 18.82
C HIS A 76 12.20 -26.88 18.90
N ARG A 77 12.40 -25.99 17.92
CA ARG A 77 11.82 -24.65 17.94
C ARG A 77 11.03 -24.34 16.67
N SER A 78 11.69 -24.27 15.52
CA SER A 78 11.03 -23.79 14.29
C SER A 78 10.02 -24.78 13.70
N LEU A 79 10.38 -26.05 13.52
CA LEU A 79 9.47 -27.05 12.92
C LEU A 79 8.22 -27.31 13.77
N PRO A 80 8.31 -27.49 15.11
CA PRO A 80 7.10 -27.64 15.92
C PRO A 80 6.13 -26.46 15.76
N ALA A 81 6.62 -25.22 15.78
CA ALA A 81 5.77 -24.04 15.58
C ALA A 81 5.11 -24.01 14.19
N LEU A 82 5.86 -24.35 13.14
CA LEU A 82 5.35 -24.39 11.75
C LEU A 82 4.34 -25.52 11.52
N ILE A 83 4.51 -26.66 12.20
CA ILE A 83 3.59 -27.81 12.14
C ILE A 83 2.33 -27.52 12.96
N ASP A 84 2.46 -26.94 14.15
CA ASP A 84 1.33 -26.57 15.01
C ASP A 84 0.44 -25.51 14.34
N ALA A 85 1.04 -24.59 13.58
CA ALA A 85 0.34 -23.62 12.73
C ALA A 85 -0.20 -24.21 11.41
N ASN A 86 -0.01 -25.52 11.19
CA ASN A 86 -0.45 -26.25 10.00
C ASN A 86 0.12 -25.70 8.68
N PHE A 87 1.31 -25.08 8.69
CA PHE A 87 2.01 -24.67 7.46
C PHE A 87 2.82 -25.82 6.87
N LEU A 88 3.35 -26.69 7.74
CA LEU A 88 4.17 -27.81 7.37
C LEU A 88 3.58 -29.11 7.91
N GLU A 89 3.76 -30.19 7.16
CA GLU A 89 3.43 -31.55 7.60
C GLU A 89 4.65 -32.45 7.54
N GLU A 90 4.73 -33.38 8.50
CA GLU A 90 5.78 -34.39 8.54
C GLU A 90 5.33 -35.66 7.82
N THR A 91 6.00 -35.97 6.72
CA THR A 91 5.79 -37.18 5.92
C THR A 91 6.93 -38.18 6.17
N ASP A 92 6.61 -39.47 6.22
CA ASP A 92 7.58 -40.57 6.36
C ASP A 92 8.52 -40.46 7.59
N GLY A 93 8.14 -39.70 8.62
CA GLY A 93 8.83 -39.60 9.92
C GLY A 93 10.14 -38.80 9.94
N ASP A 94 10.57 -38.24 8.81
CA ASP A 94 11.76 -37.36 8.74
C ASP A 94 11.70 -36.33 7.60
N ARG A 95 10.69 -36.39 6.72
CA ARG A 95 10.52 -35.42 5.65
C ARG A 95 9.49 -34.38 6.04
N VAL A 96 9.71 -33.14 5.63
CA VAL A 96 8.79 -32.03 5.86
C VAL A 96 8.37 -31.46 4.51
N ALA A 97 7.08 -31.21 4.33
CA ALA A 97 6.49 -30.61 3.13
C ALA A 97 5.48 -29.53 3.52
N THR A 98 5.16 -28.60 2.61
CA THR A 98 4.10 -27.62 2.82
C THR A 98 2.73 -28.28 2.75
N THR A 99 1.80 -27.83 3.57
CA THR A 99 0.38 -28.21 3.52
C THR A 99 -0.37 -27.39 2.45
N ASP A 100 -1.67 -27.68 2.25
CA ASP A 100 -2.60 -26.86 1.46
C ASP A 100 -3.10 -25.61 2.24
N HIS A 101 -2.27 -25.03 3.11
CA HIS A 101 -2.66 -23.88 3.91
C HIS A 101 -2.86 -22.63 3.03
N TRP A 102 -3.94 -21.88 3.26
CA TRP A 102 -4.33 -20.70 2.47
C TRP A 102 -3.25 -19.63 2.32
N LEU A 103 -2.33 -19.55 3.28
CA LEU A 103 -1.15 -18.68 3.23
C LEU A 103 -0.34 -18.86 1.93
N PHE A 104 -0.33 -20.07 1.36
CA PHE A 104 0.37 -20.35 0.10
C PHE A 104 -0.43 -19.93 -1.14
N ASP A 105 -1.73 -19.67 -1.00
CA ASP A 105 -2.60 -19.12 -2.03
C ASP A 105 -2.63 -17.58 -2.01
N ASP A 106 -2.29 -16.97 -0.87
CA ASP A 106 -2.16 -15.52 -0.74
C ASP A 106 -0.89 -15.03 -1.45
N ALA A 107 -1.08 -14.40 -2.60
CA ALA A 107 0.01 -13.90 -3.43
C ALA A 107 0.82 -12.80 -2.74
N GLU A 108 0.21 -11.98 -1.89
CA GLU A 108 0.88 -10.87 -1.22
C GLU A 108 1.77 -11.37 -0.09
N LEU A 109 1.26 -12.26 0.77
CA LEU A 109 2.03 -12.90 1.84
C LEU A 109 3.14 -13.77 1.26
N THR A 110 2.85 -14.49 0.18
CA THR A 110 3.85 -15.28 -0.53
C THR A 110 4.99 -14.40 -1.05
N VAL A 111 4.71 -13.23 -1.62
CA VAL A 111 5.75 -12.30 -2.05
C VAL A 111 6.58 -11.79 -0.86
N ALA A 112 5.93 -11.49 0.27
CA ALA A 112 6.63 -11.03 1.47
C ALA A 112 7.56 -12.09 2.08
N ILE A 113 7.13 -13.36 2.10
CA ILE A 113 7.93 -14.48 2.62
C ILE A 113 9.09 -14.84 1.67
N ASN A 114 8.90 -14.70 0.36
CA ASN A 114 9.95 -15.00 -0.63
C ASN A 114 10.91 -13.84 -0.92
N GLY A 115 10.56 -12.62 -0.49
CA GLY A 115 11.43 -11.46 -0.64
C GLY A 115 12.72 -11.67 0.15
N GLN A 116 13.87 -11.64 -0.52
CA GLN A 116 15.16 -11.64 0.16
C GLN A 116 15.25 -10.39 1.03
N THR A 117 15.43 -10.56 2.34
CA THR A 117 15.57 -9.50 3.37
C THR A 117 16.74 -8.53 3.14
N ASN A 118 17.44 -8.59 2.00
CA ASN A 118 18.85 -8.22 1.94
C ASN A 118 19.19 -6.93 1.21
N GLU A 119 18.24 -6.14 0.68
CA GLU A 119 18.62 -4.88 0.00
C GLU A 119 17.91 -3.59 0.45
N PHE A 120 16.90 -3.64 1.34
CA PHE A 120 16.17 -2.41 1.76
C PHE A 120 15.80 -2.31 3.25
N GLY A 121 16.59 -2.88 4.17
CA GLY A 121 16.49 -2.57 5.61
C GLY A 121 15.09 -2.74 6.24
N THR A 122 14.23 -3.55 5.61
CA THR A 122 12.85 -3.75 6.01
C THR A 122 12.83 -4.89 7.03
N ASP A 123 12.66 -4.55 8.32
CA ASP A 123 12.59 -5.54 9.38
C ASP A 123 11.24 -6.26 9.35
N LEU A 124 11.17 -7.32 8.55
CA LEU A 124 9.99 -8.18 8.46
C LEU A 124 9.68 -8.90 9.78
N ASP A 125 10.69 -9.12 10.64
CA ASP A 125 10.47 -9.70 11.97
C ASP A 125 9.64 -8.72 12.80
N ALA A 126 10.07 -7.46 12.87
CA ALA A 126 9.35 -6.41 13.57
C ALA A 126 7.95 -6.15 12.96
N LEU A 127 7.82 -6.18 11.62
CA LEU A 127 6.52 -6.04 10.95
C LEU A 127 5.55 -7.16 11.36
N PHE A 128 5.95 -8.43 11.21
CA PHE A 128 5.04 -9.54 11.50
C PHE A 128 4.78 -9.67 13.00
N GLU A 129 5.76 -9.35 13.85
CA GLU A 129 5.54 -9.22 15.29
C GLU A 129 4.51 -8.13 15.59
N ALA A 130 4.61 -6.96 14.96
CA ALA A 130 3.62 -5.91 15.09
C ALA A 130 2.21 -6.35 14.63
N LEU A 131 2.11 -7.21 13.62
CA LEU A 131 0.83 -7.71 13.10
C LEU A 131 0.24 -8.90 13.88
N SER A 132 1.00 -9.55 14.76
CA SER A 132 0.56 -10.74 15.52
C SER A 132 -0.51 -10.49 16.59
N ASP A 133 -0.91 -9.24 16.80
CA ASP A 133 -1.94 -8.85 17.75
C ASP A 133 -3.07 -8.09 17.05
N SER A 134 -4.30 -8.52 17.29
CA SER A 134 -5.49 -7.95 16.68
C SER A 134 -5.70 -6.47 17.00
N ARG A 135 -5.31 -6.01 18.21
CA ARG A 135 -5.43 -4.59 18.59
C ARG A 135 -4.41 -3.75 17.84
N ARG A 136 -3.16 -4.23 17.67
CA ARG A 136 -2.15 -3.55 16.84
C ARG A 136 -2.62 -3.41 15.39
N ARG A 137 -3.22 -4.46 14.82
CA ARG A 137 -3.84 -4.40 13.48
C ARG A 137 -5.00 -3.40 13.43
N THR A 138 -5.83 -3.34 14.46
CA THR A 138 -6.93 -2.36 14.57
C THR A 138 -6.41 -0.93 14.64
N VAL A 139 -5.35 -0.68 15.43
CA VAL A 139 -4.67 0.63 15.49
C VAL A 139 -4.20 1.05 14.10
N LEU A 140 -3.51 0.17 13.39
CA LEU A 140 -3.04 0.45 12.03
C LEU A 140 -4.20 0.68 11.06
N ALA A 141 -5.30 -0.07 11.16
CA ALA A 141 -6.49 0.13 10.32
C ALA A 141 -7.20 1.46 10.61
N VAL A 142 -7.22 1.91 11.88
CA VAL A 142 -7.73 3.24 12.22
C VAL A 142 -6.82 4.30 11.63
N LEU A 143 -5.52 4.22 11.88
CA LEU A 143 -4.54 5.23 11.46
C LEU A 143 -4.35 5.28 9.94
N ALA A 144 -4.45 4.16 9.22
CA ALA A 144 -4.38 4.12 7.76
C ALA A 144 -5.52 4.91 7.09
N ASN A 145 -6.65 5.08 7.79
CA ASN A 145 -7.78 5.90 7.34
C ASN A 145 -7.67 7.37 7.79
N GLN A 146 -6.63 7.74 8.55
CA GLN A 146 -6.39 9.10 9.02
C GLN A 146 -5.31 9.78 8.17
N TYR A 147 -5.54 11.04 7.77
CA TYR A 147 -4.63 11.80 6.93
C TYR A 147 -3.71 12.76 7.71
N HIS A 148 -3.83 12.78 9.04
CA HIS A 148 -3.03 13.60 9.96
C HIS A 148 -2.80 12.86 11.28
N PRO A 149 -1.80 13.26 12.10
CA PRO A 149 -1.66 12.75 13.45
C PRO A 149 -2.95 12.98 14.26
N ILE A 150 -3.35 11.98 15.04
CA ILE A 150 -4.51 12.05 15.94
C ILE A 150 -4.07 11.85 17.38
N SER A 151 -4.83 12.39 18.34
CA SER A 151 -4.49 12.20 19.75
C SER A 151 -4.57 10.73 20.15
N THR A 152 -3.70 10.29 21.05
CA THR A 152 -3.71 8.93 21.60
C THR A 152 -5.08 8.60 22.23
N GLU A 153 -5.76 9.58 22.84
CA GLU A 153 -7.11 9.42 23.38
C GLU A 153 -8.17 9.19 22.29
N THR A 154 -8.10 9.93 21.18
CA THR A 154 -8.98 9.71 20.01
C THR A 154 -8.76 8.31 19.46
N LEU A 155 -7.50 7.92 19.23
CA LEU A 155 -7.15 6.58 18.77
C LEU A 155 -7.68 5.49 19.71
N ALA A 156 -7.52 5.66 21.03
CA ALA A 156 -8.02 4.71 22.01
C ALA A 156 -9.54 4.53 21.95
N ARG A 157 -10.28 5.61 21.69
CA ARG A 157 -11.74 5.58 21.55
C ARG A 157 -12.17 4.83 20.28
N ASP A 158 -11.53 5.12 19.16
CA ASP A 158 -11.83 4.47 17.87
C ASP A 158 -11.50 2.97 17.91
N VAL A 159 -10.36 2.61 18.51
CA VAL A 159 -9.97 1.21 18.72
C VAL A 159 -10.95 0.50 19.65
N ALA A 160 -11.35 1.12 20.77
CA ALA A 160 -12.34 0.55 21.67
C ALA A 160 -13.69 0.31 20.99
N ALA A 161 -14.13 1.26 20.14
CA ALA A 161 -15.35 1.16 19.35
C ALA A 161 -15.30 -0.02 18.37
N ARG A 162 -14.22 -0.12 17.59
CA ARG A 162 -14.03 -1.22 16.63
C ARG A 162 -13.96 -2.59 17.31
N GLU A 163 -13.22 -2.71 18.41
CA GLU A 163 -13.10 -3.98 19.14
C GLU A 163 -14.40 -4.44 19.80
N ALA A 164 -15.21 -3.48 20.28
CA ALA A 164 -16.51 -3.78 20.87
C ALA A 164 -17.63 -3.92 19.83
N GLY A 165 -17.37 -3.67 18.55
CA GLY A 165 -18.37 -3.68 17.48
C GLY A 165 -19.47 -2.62 17.69
N THR A 166 -19.10 -1.45 18.21
CA THR A 166 -20.01 -0.34 18.50
C THR A 166 -19.45 0.99 17.98
N THR A 167 -20.16 2.10 18.22
CA THR A 167 -19.74 3.45 17.88
C THR A 167 -18.95 4.09 19.02
N GLU A 168 -18.07 5.03 18.69
CA GLU A 168 -17.27 5.82 19.64
C GLU A 168 -18.10 6.50 20.74
N ARG A 169 -19.37 6.83 20.45
CA ARG A 169 -20.28 7.50 21.39
C ARG A 169 -20.79 6.58 22.49
N GLU A 170 -20.75 5.27 22.28
CA GLU A 170 -21.22 4.27 23.23
C GLU A 170 -20.11 3.77 24.18
N ILE A 171 -18.86 4.20 23.95
CA ILE A 171 -17.71 3.80 24.76
C ILE A 171 -17.74 4.50 26.12
N GLY A 172 -17.81 3.69 27.19
CA GLY A 172 -17.74 4.17 28.56
C GLY A 172 -16.32 4.60 28.96
N GLN A 173 -16.24 5.46 29.98
CA GLN A 173 -14.95 6.00 30.45
C GLN A 173 -13.98 4.91 30.93
N ASP A 174 -14.48 3.90 31.67
CA ASP A 174 -13.66 2.79 32.17
C ASP A 174 -13.04 1.97 31.01
N ASP A 175 -13.79 1.81 29.91
CA ASP A 175 -13.32 1.08 28.73
C ASP A 175 -12.28 1.87 27.94
N LEU A 176 -12.50 3.19 27.79
CA LEU A 176 -11.55 4.10 27.18
C LEU A 176 -10.23 4.13 27.95
N GLU A 177 -10.26 4.32 29.28
CA GLU A 177 -9.05 4.38 30.12
C GLU A 177 -8.24 3.08 30.03
N ARG A 178 -8.93 1.94 29.99
CA ARG A 178 -8.30 0.62 29.84
C ARG A 178 -7.63 0.46 28.47
N VAL A 179 -8.28 0.85 27.37
CA VAL A 179 -7.67 0.77 26.02
C VAL A 179 -6.52 1.75 25.89
N LEU A 180 -6.69 2.99 26.34
CA LEU A 180 -5.65 4.03 26.32
C LEU A 180 -4.39 3.57 27.05
N ALA A 181 -4.53 3.03 28.28
CA ALA A 181 -3.40 2.50 29.03
C ALA A 181 -2.70 1.35 28.29
N SER A 182 -3.46 0.48 27.61
CA SER A 182 -2.91 -0.59 26.77
C SER A 182 -2.15 -0.03 25.57
N LEU A 183 -2.69 0.99 24.88
CA LEU A 183 -2.04 1.60 23.72
C LEU A 183 -0.70 2.21 24.10
N VAL A 184 -0.66 3.06 25.12
CA VAL A 184 0.56 3.79 25.52
C VAL A 184 1.65 2.85 26.04
N HIS A 185 1.28 1.82 26.80
CA HIS A 185 2.27 0.98 27.50
C HIS A 185 2.63 -0.31 26.78
N VAL A 186 1.83 -0.75 25.81
CA VAL A 186 2.02 -2.05 25.14
C VAL A 186 2.06 -1.89 23.62
N HIS A 187 1.02 -1.33 23.01
CA HIS A 187 0.86 -1.44 21.55
C HIS A 187 1.67 -0.38 20.77
N LEU A 188 1.61 0.89 21.17
CA LEU A 188 2.34 1.96 20.47
C LEU A 188 3.85 1.77 20.50
N PRO A 189 4.50 1.38 21.62
CA PRO A 189 5.94 1.10 21.61
C PRO A 189 6.35 0.05 20.58
N VAL A 190 5.61 -1.06 20.49
CA VAL A 190 5.89 -2.12 19.51
C VAL A 190 5.69 -1.64 18.07
N LEU A 191 4.65 -0.83 17.83
CA LEU A 191 4.39 -0.26 16.49
C LEU A 191 5.43 0.79 16.10
N THR A 192 5.92 1.60 17.05
CA THR A 192 6.99 2.57 16.81
C THR A 192 8.32 1.87 16.56
N ASP A 193 8.65 0.82 17.32
CA ASP A 193 9.87 0.02 17.12
C ASP A 193 9.90 -0.66 15.75
N ALA A 194 8.72 -1.01 15.21
CA ALA A 194 8.55 -1.53 13.85
C ALA A 194 8.47 -0.45 12.76
N GLU A 195 8.67 0.84 13.11
CA GLU A 195 8.57 2.00 12.21
C GLU A 195 7.21 2.12 11.48
N LEU A 196 6.14 1.56 12.06
CA LEU A 196 4.80 1.58 11.45
C LEU A 196 4.01 2.84 11.82
N VAL A 197 4.32 3.42 12.99
CA VAL A 197 3.66 4.61 13.53
C VAL A 197 4.67 5.56 14.16
N GLY A 198 4.42 6.86 14.00
CA GLY A 198 5.10 7.92 14.74
C GLY A 198 4.29 8.22 15.99
N HIS A 199 4.95 8.28 17.15
CA HIS A 199 4.31 8.71 18.40
C HIS A 199 5.09 9.88 18.98
N ASP A 200 4.45 11.06 18.99
CA ASP A 200 5.00 12.26 19.58
C ASP A 200 4.59 12.36 21.05
N ALA A 201 5.53 12.09 21.95
CA ALA A 201 5.30 12.15 23.40
C ALA A 201 5.10 13.58 23.93
N GLU A 202 5.48 14.63 23.18
CA GLU A 202 5.25 16.02 23.60
C GLU A 202 3.81 16.46 23.32
N THR A 203 3.26 16.05 22.18
CA THR A 203 1.90 16.41 21.76
C THR A 203 0.86 15.32 21.97
N ASP A 204 1.28 14.12 22.40
CA ASP A 204 0.46 12.91 22.60
C ASP A 204 -0.35 12.55 21.35
N ASN A 205 0.29 12.67 20.19
CA ASN A 205 -0.29 12.35 18.89
C ASN A 205 0.41 11.15 18.26
N VAL A 206 -0.38 10.36 17.53
CA VAL A 206 0.06 9.19 16.77
C VAL A 206 -0.23 9.40 15.29
N SER A 207 0.75 9.12 14.43
CA SER A 207 0.66 9.14 12.96
C SER A 207 0.92 7.76 12.38
N TYR A 208 0.37 7.51 11.19
CA TYR A 208 0.75 6.37 10.37
C TYR A 208 1.97 6.73 9.52
N GLU A 209 3.07 6.00 9.65
CA GLU A 209 4.28 6.22 8.82
C GLU A 209 4.25 5.34 7.56
N GLY A 210 3.50 4.24 7.63
CA GLY A 210 3.42 3.26 6.55
C GLY A 210 4.65 2.39 6.44
N HIS A 211 4.50 1.27 5.72
CA HIS A 211 5.59 0.34 5.53
C HIS A 211 5.50 -0.31 4.15
N PRO A 212 6.60 -0.36 3.37
CA PRO A 212 6.57 -0.76 1.96
C PRO A 212 6.10 -2.21 1.73
N ALA A 213 6.27 -3.07 2.74
CA ALA A 213 5.80 -4.46 2.69
C ALA A 213 4.40 -4.67 3.30
N LEU A 214 3.82 -3.68 4.00
CA LEU A 214 2.50 -3.82 4.59
C LEU A 214 1.41 -3.72 3.50
N ARG A 215 0.40 -4.58 3.60
CA ARG A 215 -0.80 -4.55 2.75
C ARG A 215 -2.03 -4.24 3.58
N VAL A 216 -2.94 -3.43 3.05
CA VAL A 216 -4.18 -3.03 3.75
C VAL A 216 -5.07 -4.26 4.01
N SER A 217 -5.07 -5.22 3.10
CA SER A 217 -5.72 -6.53 3.23
C SER A 217 -5.35 -7.29 4.53
N TRP A 218 -4.15 -7.06 5.08
CA TRP A 218 -3.68 -7.71 6.32
C TRP A 218 -4.23 -7.05 7.59
N LEU A 219 -4.72 -5.82 7.47
CA LEU A 219 -5.29 -5.03 8.56
C LEU A 219 -6.80 -5.25 8.71
N GLU A 220 -7.46 -5.78 7.68
CA GLU A 220 -8.90 -6.00 7.67
C GLU A 220 -9.32 -6.98 8.78
N THR A 221 -10.25 -6.50 9.60
CA THR A 221 -11.04 -7.30 10.53
C THR A 221 -12.42 -7.38 9.90
N GLU A 222 -12.96 -8.59 9.66
CA GLU A 222 -14.10 -8.86 8.78
C GLU A 222 -15.43 -8.14 9.13
N SER A 223 -15.46 -7.22 10.11
CA SER A 223 -16.66 -6.43 10.44
C SER A 223 -17.04 -5.39 9.39
N GLU A 224 -16.15 -5.04 8.46
CA GLU A 224 -16.43 -4.05 7.39
C GLU A 224 -17.08 -4.69 6.15
N ALA A 225 -16.96 -6.00 5.94
CA ALA A 225 -17.50 -6.69 4.76
C ALA A 225 -19.04 -6.87 4.79
N GLU A 226 -19.69 -6.68 5.95
CA GLU A 226 -21.15 -6.89 6.09
C GLU A 226 -21.98 -5.58 6.02
N SER A 227 -21.36 -4.40 5.92
CA SER A 227 -22.07 -3.11 6.02
C SER A 227 -22.38 -2.41 4.69
N GLU A 228 -21.91 -2.90 3.54
CA GLU A 228 -22.11 -2.21 2.24
C GLU A 228 -23.44 -2.49 1.53
N THR A 229 -24.42 -3.12 2.19
CA THR A 229 -25.77 -3.26 1.60
C THR A 229 -26.75 -2.36 2.34
N GLU A 230 -27.32 -1.40 1.61
CA GLU A 230 -28.43 -0.49 1.99
C GLU A 230 -28.02 0.90 2.56
N THR A 231 -27.85 1.90 1.68
CA THR A 231 -28.68 3.12 1.68
C THR A 231 -28.34 4.08 0.53
N GLU A 232 -29.05 3.97 -0.58
CA GLU A 232 -29.25 5.09 -1.52
C GLU A 232 -30.65 5.66 -1.28
N THR A 233 -30.77 6.90 -0.79
CA THR A 233 -31.92 7.78 -1.12
C THR A 233 -31.54 9.26 -0.92
N GLU A 234 -31.31 9.93 -2.05
CA GLU A 234 -31.70 11.29 -2.46
C GLU A 234 -31.78 12.43 -1.41
N SER A 235 -31.06 13.53 -1.69
CA SER A 235 -31.45 14.89 -1.28
C SER A 235 -31.04 15.90 -2.35
N ASP A 236 -32.04 16.61 -2.84
CA ASP A 236 -32.03 17.60 -3.91
C ASP A 236 -31.95 19.04 -3.34
N GLY A 237 -31.25 19.93 -4.05
CA GLY A 237 -31.41 21.40 -4.04
C GLY A 237 -30.86 22.25 -2.88
N ASP A 238 -29.90 23.16 -3.16
CA ASP A 238 -30.21 24.59 -3.42
C ASP A 238 -28.92 25.43 -3.64
N GLN A 239 -28.98 26.34 -4.61
CA GLN A 239 -27.91 27.27 -4.99
C GLN A 239 -28.07 28.61 -4.25
N SER A 240 -26.96 29.23 -3.84
CA SER A 240 -26.91 30.69 -3.77
C SER A 240 -25.51 31.24 -3.95
N ALA A 241 -25.38 32.15 -4.92
CA ALA A 241 -24.19 32.89 -5.28
C ALA A 241 -24.16 34.26 -4.60
N THR A 242 -22.97 34.73 -4.19
CA THR A 242 -22.66 36.16 -4.05
C THR A 242 -21.18 36.46 -4.33
N GLY A 243 -20.91 36.98 -5.53
CA GLY A 243 -20.34 38.31 -5.75
C GLY A 243 -18.92 38.69 -5.26
N SER A 244 -17.96 38.61 -6.20
CA SER A 244 -17.09 39.70 -6.68
C SER A 244 -15.95 40.27 -5.81
N SER A 245 -14.72 40.16 -6.32
CA SER A 245 -13.87 41.33 -6.64
C SER A 245 -12.77 40.95 -7.64
N ALA A 246 -12.76 41.64 -8.78
CA ALA A 246 -11.70 41.57 -9.79
C ALA A 246 -10.63 42.65 -9.52
N ALA A 247 -9.36 42.25 -9.51
CA ALA A 247 -8.23 42.87 -10.23
C ALA A 247 -6.88 42.51 -9.58
N ASP A 248 -6.17 41.52 -10.15
CA ASP A 248 -4.80 41.74 -10.64
C ASP A 248 -4.41 40.66 -11.67
N SER A 249 -4.42 41.04 -12.95
CA SER A 249 -4.12 40.15 -14.07
C SER A 249 -2.61 40.10 -14.32
N THR A 250 -1.99 38.95 -14.01
CA THR A 250 -0.95 38.22 -14.80
C THR A 250 -0.10 37.23 -13.98
N SER A 251 -0.49 36.85 -12.74
CA SER A 251 0.28 35.89 -11.93
C SER A 251 -0.53 34.70 -11.35
N GLU A 252 -1.82 34.54 -11.68
CA GLU A 252 -2.67 33.48 -11.09
C GLU A 252 -2.77 32.19 -11.91
N ALA A 253 -2.05 32.08 -13.02
CA ALA A 253 -2.20 30.96 -13.93
C ALA A 253 -1.39 29.71 -13.50
N VAL A 254 -0.40 29.90 -12.61
CA VAL A 254 0.41 28.82 -12.02
C VAL A 254 0.34 28.93 -10.50
N ARG A 255 -0.15 27.89 -9.83
CA ARG A 255 -0.28 27.79 -8.37
C ARG A 255 0.55 26.63 -7.86
N THR A 256 1.29 26.85 -6.77
CA THR A 256 1.99 25.76 -6.08
C THR A 256 1.13 25.26 -4.94
N LEU A 257 0.79 23.99 -4.99
CA LEU A 257 0.05 23.25 -3.97
C LEU A 257 1.04 22.53 -3.07
N HIS A 258 0.75 22.51 -1.78
CA HIS A 258 1.59 21.89 -0.77
C HIS A 258 0.72 20.92 0.02
N GLY A 259 1.27 19.75 0.32
CA GLY A 259 0.54 18.72 1.05
C GLY A 259 -0.33 17.88 0.12
N ARG A 260 -0.30 16.57 0.37
CA ARG A 260 -0.93 15.56 -0.49
C ARG A 260 -2.43 15.76 -0.67
N GLU A 261 -3.15 16.17 0.38
CA GLU A 261 -4.62 16.36 0.32
C GLU A 261 -5.03 17.38 -0.73
N GLN A 262 -4.38 18.54 -0.75
CA GLN A 262 -4.68 19.60 -1.70
C GLN A 262 -4.32 19.17 -3.12
N ILE A 263 -3.21 18.44 -3.29
CA ILE A 263 -2.72 17.93 -4.57
C ILE A 263 -3.67 16.88 -5.14
N VAL A 264 -4.10 15.92 -4.32
CA VAL A 264 -5.05 14.87 -4.69
C VAL A 264 -6.40 15.50 -5.03
N THR A 265 -6.99 16.29 -4.13
CA THR A 265 -8.29 16.94 -4.37
C THR A 265 -8.29 17.78 -5.64
N THR A 266 -7.20 18.52 -5.88
CA THR A 266 -7.07 19.30 -7.11
C THR A 266 -6.94 18.41 -8.34
N GLY A 267 -6.12 17.34 -8.28
CA GLY A 267 -6.00 16.37 -9.37
C GLY A 267 -7.32 15.67 -9.69
N GLN A 268 -8.12 15.35 -8.66
CA GLN A 268 -9.45 14.77 -8.78
C GLN A 268 -10.41 15.74 -9.48
N SER A 269 -10.43 17.00 -9.04
CA SER A 269 -11.22 18.06 -9.67
C SER A 269 -10.86 18.27 -11.14
N LEU A 270 -9.57 18.14 -11.51
CA LEU A 270 -9.16 18.20 -12.92
C LEU A 270 -9.70 17.02 -13.74
N CYS A 271 -9.72 15.80 -13.18
CA CYS A 271 -10.29 14.64 -13.86
C CYS A 271 -11.79 14.80 -14.09
N GLU A 272 -12.52 15.29 -13.08
CA GLU A 272 -13.96 15.52 -13.12
C GLU A 272 -14.35 16.64 -14.10
N ARG A 273 -13.46 17.61 -14.32
CA ARG A 273 -13.65 18.74 -15.25
C ARG A 273 -13.22 18.46 -16.68
N ALA A 274 -12.54 17.35 -16.96
CA ALA A 274 -12.07 17.02 -18.30
C ALA A 274 -13.26 16.71 -19.23
N GLU A 275 -13.28 17.34 -20.40
CA GLU A 275 -14.39 17.25 -21.37
C GLU A 275 -14.02 16.52 -22.67
N ASN A 276 -12.75 16.55 -23.08
CA ASN A 276 -12.30 16.02 -24.37
C ASN A 276 -11.19 14.99 -24.19
N GLU A 277 -10.15 15.35 -23.43
CA GLU A 277 -8.97 14.51 -23.27
C GLU A 277 -8.43 14.56 -21.83
N LEU A 278 -8.02 13.41 -21.32
CA LEU A 278 -7.42 13.28 -19.99
C LEU A 278 -6.13 12.45 -20.07
N PHE A 279 -5.00 13.09 -19.77
CA PHE A 279 -3.70 12.44 -19.67
C PHE A 279 -3.29 12.29 -18.22
N MET A 280 -2.97 11.06 -17.82
CA MET A 280 -2.47 10.77 -16.50
C MET A 280 -1.12 10.07 -16.59
N MET A 281 -0.19 10.40 -15.70
CA MET A 281 1.03 9.61 -15.52
C MET A 281 1.27 9.27 -14.06
N PHE A 282 1.66 8.02 -13.85
CA PHE A 282 1.98 7.47 -12.54
C PHE A 282 3.40 6.91 -12.55
N ALA A 283 4.23 7.44 -11.67
CA ALA A 283 5.61 6.99 -11.49
C ALA A 283 5.69 5.56 -10.92
N THR A 284 4.78 5.20 -10.03
CA THR A 284 4.80 3.91 -9.31
C THR A 284 3.38 3.40 -9.10
N THR A 285 3.24 2.10 -8.82
CA THR A 285 1.95 1.49 -8.44
C THR A 285 1.34 2.10 -7.17
N GLY A 286 2.15 2.58 -6.22
CA GLY A 286 1.66 3.21 -4.98
C GLY A 286 0.96 4.56 -5.17
N LEU A 287 0.98 5.11 -6.39
CA LEU A 287 0.22 6.31 -6.76
C LEU A 287 -1.04 5.98 -7.57
N LEU A 288 -1.21 4.71 -7.96
CA LEU A 288 -2.34 4.19 -8.70
C LEU A 288 -3.34 3.57 -7.72
N GLU A 289 -4.04 4.44 -6.99
CA GLU A 289 -5.04 4.06 -6.00
C GLU A 289 -6.39 3.70 -6.67
N GLU A 290 -7.28 2.98 -5.97
CA GLU A 290 -8.62 2.61 -6.47
C GLU A 290 -9.43 3.84 -6.94
N GLY A 291 -9.27 4.97 -6.24
CA GLY A 291 -9.91 6.24 -6.59
C GLY A 291 -9.41 6.86 -7.91
N CYS A 292 -8.29 6.38 -8.47
CA CYS A 292 -7.84 6.73 -9.81
C CYS A 292 -8.61 5.92 -10.87
N PHE A 293 -8.85 4.63 -10.66
CA PHE A 293 -9.60 3.78 -11.60
C PHE A 293 -11.03 4.26 -11.77
N ARG A 294 -11.74 4.53 -10.67
CA ARG A 294 -13.10 5.09 -10.73
C ARG A 294 -13.17 6.40 -11.53
N ARG A 295 -12.11 7.21 -11.51
CA ARG A 295 -12.07 8.48 -12.27
C ARG A 295 -11.73 8.28 -13.74
N ILE A 296 -10.90 7.30 -14.03
CA ILE A 296 -10.64 6.87 -15.40
C ILE A 296 -11.95 6.34 -15.99
N GLU A 297 -12.66 5.47 -15.29
CA GLU A 297 -13.96 4.92 -15.70
C GLU A 297 -15.00 6.03 -15.88
N ASP A 298 -15.16 6.93 -14.91
CA ASP A 298 -16.09 8.06 -14.99
C ASP A 298 -15.76 9.02 -16.16
N ALA A 299 -14.47 9.22 -16.48
CA ALA A 299 -14.06 9.99 -17.65
C ALA A 299 -14.40 9.25 -18.97
N LEU A 300 -14.15 7.94 -19.05
CA LEU A 300 -14.51 7.11 -20.20
C LEU A 300 -16.03 7.09 -20.42
N ASP A 301 -16.82 6.97 -19.36
CA ASP A 301 -18.29 7.00 -19.40
C ASP A 301 -18.83 8.34 -19.93
N ARG A 302 -18.11 9.44 -19.71
CA ARG A 302 -18.40 10.75 -20.30
C ARG A 302 -17.95 10.90 -21.76
N GLY A 303 -17.23 9.92 -22.30
CA GLY A 303 -16.67 9.95 -23.65
C GLY A 303 -15.40 10.79 -23.78
N VAL A 304 -14.64 10.95 -22.67
CA VAL A 304 -13.32 11.60 -22.68
C VAL A 304 -12.26 10.61 -23.13
N ASP A 305 -11.36 11.02 -24.02
CA ASP A 305 -10.23 10.19 -24.43
C ASP A 305 -9.19 10.12 -23.30
N VAL A 306 -9.01 8.95 -22.70
CA VAL A 306 -8.11 8.76 -21.54
C VAL A 306 -6.81 8.07 -21.95
N TYR A 307 -5.71 8.67 -21.52
CA TYR A 307 -4.35 8.21 -21.79
C TYR A 307 -3.58 8.04 -20.48
N VAL A 308 -3.04 6.85 -20.24
CA VAL A 308 -2.28 6.57 -19.02
C VAL A 308 -0.85 6.20 -19.35
N GLY A 309 0.09 6.99 -18.85
CA GLY A 309 1.52 6.79 -19.03
C GLY A 309 2.20 6.24 -17.77
N SER A 310 2.99 5.18 -17.91
CA SER A 310 3.88 4.76 -16.82
C SER A 310 5.12 4.05 -17.36
N ARG A 311 6.25 4.22 -16.68
CA ARG A 311 7.48 3.43 -16.93
C ARG A 311 7.42 2.08 -16.23
N ASP A 312 6.59 1.93 -15.21
CA ASP A 312 6.39 0.67 -14.51
C ASP A 312 5.54 -0.27 -15.37
N PRO A 313 6.08 -1.41 -15.84
CA PRO A 313 5.31 -2.37 -16.63
C PRO A 313 4.09 -2.91 -15.88
N ARG A 314 4.12 -2.96 -14.54
CA ARG A 314 2.99 -3.42 -13.71
C ARG A 314 1.83 -2.45 -13.75
N VAL A 315 2.09 -1.15 -13.63
CA VAL A 315 1.05 -0.12 -13.79
C VAL A 315 0.39 -0.25 -15.15
N ARG A 316 1.18 -0.45 -16.20
CA ARG A 316 0.65 -0.63 -17.56
C ARG A 316 -0.19 -1.91 -17.71
N GLU A 317 0.17 -2.99 -17.02
CA GLU A 317 -0.58 -4.24 -17.02
C GLU A 317 -1.92 -4.08 -16.31
N ILE A 318 -1.92 -3.56 -15.08
CA ILE A 318 -3.12 -3.34 -14.27
C ILE A 318 -4.11 -2.42 -15.00
N VAL A 319 -3.64 -1.33 -15.60
CA VAL A 319 -4.51 -0.40 -16.35
C VAL A 319 -5.10 -1.08 -17.58
N ARG A 320 -4.33 -1.89 -18.33
CA ARG A 320 -4.88 -2.64 -19.47
C ARG A 320 -5.90 -3.70 -19.06
N GLU A 321 -5.72 -4.31 -17.90
CA GLU A 321 -6.64 -5.34 -17.39
C GLU A 321 -7.96 -4.75 -16.91
N ARG A 322 -7.91 -3.65 -16.14
CA ARG A 322 -9.11 -3.02 -15.60
C ARG A 322 -9.84 -2.12 -16.58
N THR A 323 -9.09 -1.32 -17.34
CA THR A 323 -9.65 -0.30 -18.22
C THR A 323 -9.07 -0.44 -19.63
N PRO A 324 -9.49 -1.48 -20.39
CA PRO A 324 -8.92 -1.80 -21.70
C PRO A 324 -9.17 -0.73 -22.77
N GLU A 325 -10.13 0.18 -22.53
CA GLU A 325 -10.44 1.32 -23.40
C GLU A 325 -9.41 2.45 -23.30
N VAL A 326 -8.58 2.44 -22.25
CA VAL A 326 -7.52 3.44 -22.03
C VAL A 326 -6.32 3.17 -22.92
N VAL A 327 -5.81 4.23 -23.54
CA VAL A 327 -4.56 4.15 -24.28
C VAL A 327 -3.39 4.20 -23.29
N VAL A 328 -2.72 3.06 -23.11
CA VAL A 328 -1.57 2.94 -22.22
C VAL A 328 -0.26 3.14 -22.99
N TRP A 329 0.61 4.02 -22.50
CA TRP A 329 1.91 4.30 -23.13
C TRP A 329 3.07 4.26 -22.15
N GLU A 330 4.28 3.99 -22.67
CA GLU A 330 5.52 4.06 -21.91
C GLU A 330 6.25 5.35 -22.25
N PRO A 331 6.55 6.20 -21.25
CA PRO A 331 7.07 7.51 -21.54
C PRO A 331 8.62 7.45 -21.63
N GLU A 332 9.19 7.97 -22.73
CA GLU A 332 10.64 7.85 -23.04
C GLU A 332 11.57 8.77 -22.22
N LEU A 333 11.10 9.94 -21.77
CA LEU A 333 11.84 10.83 -20.87
C LEU A 333 11.98 10.20 -19.48
N ASP A 334 13.01 10.54 -18.73
CA ASP A 334 13.16 10.09 -17.34
C ASP A 334 12.51 11.07 -16.36
N TRP A 335 11.18 11.06 -16.31
CA TRP A 335 10.40 11.92 -15.40
C TRP A 335 10.71 11.67 -13.90
N HIS A 336 11.33 10.53 -13.57
CA HIS A 336 11.82 10.24 -12.22
C HIS A 336 13.05 11.06 -11.84
N ASN A 337 13.73 11.66 -12.81
CA ASN A 337 15.00 12.35 -12.58
C ASN A 337 15.10 13.60 -13.46
N LEU A 338 14.27 14.61 -13.15
CA LEU A 338 14.36 15.88 -13.81
C LEU A 338 15.58 16.68 -13.26
N PRO A 339 16.58 17.00 -14.08
CA PRO A 339 17.67 17.87 -13.66
C PRO A 339 17.17 19.31 -13.41
N PRO A 340 17.79 20.08 -12.50
CA PRO A 340 19.09 19.82 -11.83
C PRO A 340 19.01 19.22 -10.42
N ASN A 341 17.81 19.04 -9.83
CA ASN A 341 17.66 18.76 -8.40
C ASN A 341 17.23 17.33 -8.05
N GLY A 342 17.11 16.42 -9.02
CA GLY A 342 16.72 15.03 -8.75
C GLY A 342 15.31 14.87 -8.18
N ALA A 343 14.44 15.86 -8.39
CA ALA A 343 13.04 15.78 -8.02
C ALA A 343 12.34 14.77 -8.95
N SER A 344 11.73 13.75 -8.34
CA SER A 344 10.96 12.74 -9.06
C SER A 344 9.55 13.28 -9.27
N VAL A 345 9.11 13.36 -10.52
CA VAL A 345 7.69 13.60 -10.82
C VAL A 345 6.93 12.36 -10.40
N GLY A 346 6.16 12.47 -9.32
CA GLY A 346 5.33 11.37 -8.83
C GLY A 346 4.08 11.21 -9.69
N ARG A 347 3.37 12.31 -9.94
CA ARG A 347 2.08 12.30 -10.65
C ARG A 347 1.95 13.44 -11.65
N LEU A 348 1.32 13.14 -12.78
CA LEU A 348 0.91 14.14 -13.75
C LEU A 348 -0.57 13.93 -14.09
N VAL A 349 -1.35 15.01 -14.05
CA VAL A 349 -2.71 15.05 -14.60
C VAL A 349 -2.77 16.21 -15.57
N PHE A 350 -3.18 15.97 -16.81
CA PHE A 350 -3.30 17.00 -17.83
C PHE A 350 -4.64 16.85 -18.54
N ALA A 351 -5.52 17.83 -18.35
CA ALA A 351 -6.89 17.83 -18.86
C ALA A 351 -7.03 18.85 -20.00
N ASP A 352 -7.73 18.44 -21.07
CA ASP A 352 -8.17 19.28 -22.20
C ASP A 352 -7.07 20.14 -22.85
N ARG A 353 -5.82 19.69 -22.70
CA ARG A 353 -4.59 20.42 -23.05
C ARG A 353 -4.52 21.86 -22.50
N ASN A 354 -5.30 22.18 -21.47
CA ASN A 354 -5.47 23.54 -20.94
C ASN A 354 -5.23 23.64 -19.43
N ALA A 355 -5.18 22.52 -18.72
CA ALA A 355 -4.94 22.48 -17.28
C ALA A 355 -4.03 21.31 -16.93
N VAL A 356 -2.94 21.56 -16.21
CA VAL A 356 -1.95 20.56 -15.79
C VAL A 356 -1.68 20.63 -14.30
N LEU A 357 -1.59 19.47 -13.65
CA LEU A 357 -1.08 19.31 -12.30
C LEU A 357 0.15 18.40 -12.37
N LEU A 358 1.29 18.93 -11.94
CA LEU A 358 2.56 18.22 -11.86
C LEU A 358 2.95 18.08 -10.39
N GLY A 359 2.78 16.89 -9.82
CA GLY A 359 3.21 16.57 -8.46
C GLY A 359 4.65 16.08 -8.45
N THR A 360 5.52 16.77 -7.71
CA THR A 360 6.89 16.35 -7.45
C THR A 360 7.03 15.83 -6.03
N LEU A 361 7.70 14.70 -5.89
CA LEU A 361 8.14 14.19 -4.60
C LEU A 361 9.43 14.92 -4.23
N GLY A 362 9.36 15.77 -3.21
CA GLY A 362 10.52 16.53 -2.72
C GLY A 362 11.54 15.60 -2.05
N THR A 363 12.83 15.96 -2.15
CA THR A 363 13.88 15.42 -1.30
C THR A 363 13.96 16.27 -0.03
N ALA A 364 13.96 15.63 1.14
CA ALA A 364 13.96 16.32 2.42
C ALA A 364 15.17 17.26 2.57
N ALA A 365 14.92 18.52 2.92
CA ALA A 365 15.94 19.47 3.35
C ALA A 365 15.51 20.05 4.70
N ASP A 366 16.20 19.62 5.76
CA ASP A 366 16.04 19.98 7.17
C ASP A 366 14.62 19.84 7.77
N ASP A 367 14.49 18.80 8.61
CA ASP A 367 13.59 18.69 9.78
C ASP A 367 12.10 19.04 9.60
N SER A 368 11.53 18.72 8.44
CA SER A 368 10.08 18.72 8.21
C SER A 368 9.70 17.62 7.21
N GLU A 369 8.49 17.07 7.41
CA GLU A 369 7.77 16.11 6.56
C GLU A 369 8.10 16.20 5.06
N TYR A 370 8.04 15.07 4.35
CA TYR A 370 8.12 15.07 2.88
C TYR A 370 7.05 16.01 2.31
N ALA A 371 7.45 17.22 1.95
CA ALA A 371 6.55 18.19 1.37
C ALA A 371 6.25 17.77 -0.08
N GLU A 372 5.24 16.92 -0.28
CA GLU A 372 4.68 16.71 -1.61
C GLU A 372 4.21 18.08 -2.10
N THR A 373 4.81 18.52 -3.19
CA THR A 373 4.56 19.82 -3.77
C THR A 373 4.11 19.59 -5.19
N ALA A 374 2.98 20.18 -5.58
CA ALA A 374 2.53 20.15 -6.96
C ALA A 374 2.45 21.54 -7.54
N ILE A 375 2.68 21.63 -8.84
CA ILE A 375 2.45 22.84 -9.59
C ILE A 375 1.20 22.61 -10.44
N LEU A 376 0.17 23.40 -10.18
CA LEU A 376 -1.04 23.49 -10.99
C LEU A 376 -0.88 24.65 -11.97
N GLY A 377 -0.99 24.38 -13.27
CA GLY A 377 -1.11 25.38 -14.31
C GLY A 377 -2.48 25.30 -14.95
N GLU A 378 -3.24 26.39 -14.98
CA GLU A 378 -4.54 26.45 -15.64
C GLU A 378 -4.56 27.59 -16.67
N GLY A 379 -5.16 27.34 -17.83
CA GLY A 379 -5.27 28.30 -18.92
C GLY A 379 -4.22 28.12 -20.01
N ILE A 380 -4.63 28.39 -21.24
CA ILE A 380 -3.82 28.16 -22.47
C ILE A 380 -2.61 29.10 -22.53
N ASP A 381 -2.71 30.28 -21.91
CA ASP A 381 -1.64 31.29 -21.87
C ASP A 381 -0.57 30.98 -20.79
N THR A 382 -0.77 29.92 -20.02
CA THR A 382 0.14 29.50 -18.96
C THR A 382 1.36 28.83 -19.55
N GLY A 383 2.56 29.38 -19.31
CA GLY A 383 3.82 28.85 -19.83
C GLY A 383 4.05 27.37 -19.49
N LEU A 384 3.56 26.90 -18.34
CA LEU A 384 3.58 25.49 -17.94
C LEU A 384 2.69 24.63 -18.86
N VAL A 385 1.44 25.04 -19.11
CA VAL A 385 0.53 24.36 -20.04
C VAL A 385 1.13 24.35 -21.45
N GLY A 386 1.67 25.48 -21.91
CA GLY A 386 2.37 25.57 -23.21
C GLY A 386 3.56 24.61 -23.33
N LEU A 387 4.38 24.50 -22.27
CA LEU A 387 5.51 23.56 -22.21
C LEU A 387 5.03 22.11 -22.24
N MET A 388 4.00 21.77 -21.47
CA MET A 388 3.44 20.42 -21.41
C MET A 388 2.78 20.02 -22.74
N ARG A 389 2.13 20.96 -23.44
CA ARG A 389 1.66 20.75 -24.83
C ARG A 389 2.81 20.47 -25.78
N GLN A 390 3.98 21.08 -25.60
CA GLN A 390 5.13 20.81 -26.46
C GLN A 390 5.79 19.46 -26.15
N LEU A 391 5.88 19.08 -24.87
CA LEU A 391 6.52 17.84 -24.43
C LEU A 391 5.65 16.60 -24.64
N ILE A 392 4.34 16.71 -24.41
CA ILE A 392 3.39 15.62 -24.53
C ILE A 392 2.65 15.71 -25.87
N GLY A 393 2.17 16.88 -26.27
CA GLY A 393 1.31 17.06 -27.47
C GLY A 393 1.90 16.54 -28.79
N ALA A 394 3.20 16.73 -29.06
CA ALA A 394 3.82 16.17 -30.28
C ALA A 394 3.86 14.63 -30.31
N ARG A 395 3.76 13.98 -29.14
CA ARG A 395 3.64 12.52 -29.00
C ARG A 395 2.18 12.06 -28.97
N LEU A 396 1.27 12.87 -28.43
CA LEU A 396 -0.17 12.58 -28.40
C LEU A 396 -0.79 12.65 -29.79
N ASP A 397 -0.41 13.64 -30.59
CA ASP A 397 -0.85 13.73 -31.99
C ASP A 397 -0.43 12.47 -32.80
N ASN A 398 0.58 11.71 -32.36
CA ASN A 398 0.94 10.41 -32.95
C ASN A 398 0.17 9.22 -32.35
N LEU A 399 -0.31 9.31 -31.10
CA LEU A 399 -1.14 8.29 -30.46
C LEU A 399 -2.60 8.38 -30.95
N ASP A 400 -3.12 9.60 -31.16
CA ASP A 400 -4.43 9.86 -31.79
C ASP A 400 -4.49 9.27 -33.22
N LEU A 401 -3.39 9.38 -33.97
CA LEU A 401 -3.27 8.76 -35.29
C LEU A 401 -3.19 7.22 -35.24
N GLN A 402 -2.72 6.65 -34.13
CA GLN A 402 -2.63 5.19 -33.96
C GLN A 402 -3.95 4.57 -33.48
N SER A 403 -4.68 5.24 -32.59
CA SER A 403 -6.02 4.82 -32.16
C SER A 403 -7.03 4.84 -33.31
N GLU A 404 -6.94 5.80 -34.23
CA GLU A 404 -7.74 5.80 -35.48
C GLU A 404 -7.40 4.61 -36.40
N THR A 405 -6.15 4.15 -36.47
CA THR A 405 -5.77 3.00 -37.32
C THR A 405 -6.17 1.62 -36.79
N VAL A 406 -6.54 1.47 -35.52
CA VAL A 406 -6.99 0.15 -34.99
C VAL A 406 -8.39 -0.23 -35.52
N SER A 407 -9.15 0.72 -36.07
CA SER A 407 -10.45 0.45 -36.70
C SER A 407 -10.42 0.02 -38.17
N GLU A 408 -9.27 0.07 -38.87
CA GLU A 408 -9.19 -0.40 -40.26
C GLU A 408 -7.87 -1.09 -40.59
N ILE A 409 -7.77 -2.41 -40.36
CA ILE A 409 -7.30 -3.37 -41.38
C ILE A 409 -7.99 -4.73 -41.18
N PRO A 410 -8.79 -5.22 -42.15
CA PRO A 410 -9.25 -6.60 -42.17
C PRO A 410 -8.17 -7.54 -42.76
N LEU A 411 -8.05 -8.71 -42.10
CA LEU A 411 -7.30 -9.94 -42.44
C LEU A 411 -5.77 -9.93 -42.33
#